data_AF-S4RUT4-F1
#
_entry.id   AF-S4RUT4-F1
#
_cell.length_a   1.000
_cell.length_b   1.000
_cell.length_c   1.000
_cell.angle_alpha   90.00
_cell.angle_beta   90.00
_cell.angle_gamma   90.00
#
_symmetry.space_group_name_H-M   'P 1'
#
loop_
_entity.id
_entity.type
_entity.pdbx_description
1 polymer ?
#
loop_
_entity_poly.entity_id
_entity_poly.type
_entity_poly.pdbx_seq_one_letter_code
_entity_poly.pdbx_strand_id
1 'polypeptide(L)'
;RSSCRDDPTCDFYFSLDADVVLTNRATLRILLQQNRKIVSPLLTRAGKLWSNFWGALSPDGFYARSEDYVDIVQRKRTGVWNVPYLASAYLVQGALLRGEMRKPDVFVRDNTDPDMVFCRRARDLVPPPPPPPRHHRRTFPSTHPPTKGVFMYLTNHHEFGRLISTENYNTTHLHNDLWQIFENQVDWQEKYIHPNWTNIFTDDSIMKQPCPDVFWFPIFSDVMCDHLVEEMEHYGQWSGGSNKDERISGGYENVPTIDIHMTQVNFEREWLKFLRDYIAPVTTKLFAGYYPKAYAVMNFIVRYRPDEQPSLRPHHDSSTFTINVALNHAGIDFQGGGSRFIRYNCSVTSPIKGWTLLHPGRLTHYHEGLPTTGGTRYIAISFIDP
;
A
#
# COMPACT_ATOMS: atom_id res chain seq x y z
N ARG A 1 21.70 16.90 -19.33
CA ARG A 1 21.44 17.59 -18.04
C ARG A 1 22.73 17.53 -17.25
N SER A 2 23.23 18.66 -16.74
CA SER A 2 24.41 18.70 -15.87
C SER A 2 24.11 17.93 -14.58
N SER A 3 25.03 17.04 -14.19
CA SER A 3 24.98 16.40 -12.87
C SER A 3 25.31 17.46 -11.80
N CYS A 4 24.83 17.31 -10.56
CA CYS A 4 25.24 18.16 -9.42
C CYS A 4 26.78 18.18 -9.23
N ARG A 5 27.47 17.18 -9.79
CA ARG A 5 28.93 17.03 -9.88
C ARG A 5 29.62 18.03 -10.81
N ASP A 6 28.90 18.58 -11.79
CA ASP A 6 29.40 19.53 -12.78
C ASP A 6 28.73 20.90 -12.67
N ASP A 7 27.65 21.00 -11.89
CA ASP A 7 26.89 22.22 -11.70
C ASP A 7 27.26 22.92 -10.37
N PRO A 8 27.94 24.08 -10.42
CA PRO A 8 28.30 24.83 -9.22
C PRO A 8 27.07 25.45 -8.51
N THR A 9 25.93 25.57 -9.18
CA THR A 9 24.68 26.11 -8.60
C THR A 9 23.91 25.06 -7.78
N CYS A 10 24.29 23.79 -7.89
CA CYS A 10 23.71 22.72 -7.08
C CYS A 10 24.33 22.68 -5.68
N ASP A 11 23.66 23.22 -4.67
CA ASP A 11 24.16 23.20 -3.29
C ASP A 11 24.04 21.83 -2.62
N PHE A 12 22.97 21.10 -2.92
CA PHE A 12 22.67 19.77 -2.37
C PHE A 12 22.07 18.85 -3.42
N TYR A 13 22.43 17.57 -3.34
CA TYR A 13 21.85 16.48 -4.11
C TYR A 13 21.02 15.60 -3.16
N PHE A 14 19.73 15.49 -3.40
CA PHE A 14 18.85 14.58 -2.66
C PHE A 14 18.50 13.39 -3.54
N SER A 15 19.10 12.23 -3.24
CA SER A 15 18.74 10.95 -3.86
C SER A 15 17.49 10.42 -3.19
N LEU A 16 16.53 9.96 -3.99
CA LEU A 16 15.28 9.37 -3.51
C LEU A 16 14.84 8.29 -4.51
N ASP A 17 14.86 7.05 -4.06
CA ASP A 17 14.47 5.88 -4.84
C ASP A 17 12.94 5.74 -4.85
N ALA A 18 12.42 5.03 -5.86
CA ALA A 18 10.98 4.87 -6.07
C ALA A 18 10.30 4.00 -4.99
N ASP A 19 11.08 3.23 -4.21
CA ASP A 19 10.59 2.41 -3.11
C ASP A 19 10.47 3.18 -1.77
N VAL A 20 10.71 4.49 -1.79
CA VAL A 20 10.61 5.35 -0.61
C VAL A 20 9.27 6.09 -0.56
N VAL A 21 8.57 5.93 0.55
CA VAL A 21 7.35 6.69 0.86
C VAL A 21 7.64 7.66 2.00
N LEU A 22 7.86 8.93 1.66
CA LEU A 22 8.05 10.01 2.64
C LEU A 22 6.70 10.52 3.14
N THR A 23 6.30 10.11 4.33
CA THR A 23 5.08 10.62 5.00
C THR A 23 5.32 11.99 5.63
N ASN A 24 6.57 12.29 6.01
CA ASN A 24 6.94 13.59 6.58
C ASN A 24 7.34 14.59 5.48
N ARG A 25 6.43 15.52 5.17
CA ARG A 25 6.64 16.57 4.17
C ARG A 25 7.81 17.53 4.50
N ALA A 26 8.29 17.56 5.75
CA ALA A 26 9.42 18.38 6.17
C ALA A 26 10.78 17.68 6.02
N THR A 27 10.83 16.42 5.54
CA THR A 27 12.06 15.60 5.46
C THR A 27 13.25 16.37 4.91
N LEU A 28 13.15 16.94 3.70
CA LEU A 28 14.27 17.65 3.07
C LEU A 28 14.77 18.83 3.93
N ARG A 29 13.86 19.62 4.53
CA ARG A 29 14.22 20.74 5.40
C ARG A 29 14.94 20.26 6.66
N ILE A 30 14.44 19.19 7.28
CA ILE A 30 15.04 18.60 8.47
C ILE A 30 16.46 18.11 8.16
N LEU A 31 16.66 17.42 7.04
CA LEU A 31 17.99 16.93 6.62
C LEU A 31 18.97 18.08 6.35
N LEU A 32 18.53 19.15 5.68
CA LEU A 32 19.34 20.35 5.43
C LEU A 32 19.81 21.00 6.73
N GLN A 33 18.93 21.09 7.74
CA GLN A 33 19.24 21.67 9.05
C GLN A 33 20.29 20.89 9.84
N GLN A 34 20.52 19.61 9.52
CA GLN A 34 21.57 18.81 10.19
C GLN A 34 22.99 19.22 9.80
N ASN A 35 23.16 19.98 8.71
CA ASN A 35 24.44 20.48 8.22
C ASN A 35 25.52 19.37 8.20
N ARG A 36 25.23 18.28 7.48
CA ARG A 36 26.12 17.14 7.29
C ARG A 36 26.49 16.99 5.81
N LYS A 37 27.70 16.47 5.56
CA LYS A 37 28.18 16.18 4.20
C LYS A 37 27.31 15.13 3.49
N ILE A 38 26.95 14.06 4.21
CA ILE A 38 26.03 13.00 3.77
C ILE A 38 25.08 12.69 4.93
N VAL A 39 23.77 12.73 4.71
CA VAL A 39 22.77 12.37 5.72
C VAL A 39 21.54 11.69 5.13
N SER A 40 21.03 10.66 5.80
CA SER A 40 19.85 9.90 5.41
C SER A 40 18.79 9.92 6.52
N PRO A 41 17.50 10.06 6.19
CA PRO A 41 16.43 9.73 7.12
C PRO A 41 16.38 8.21 7.34
N LEU A 42 16.08 7.77 8.57
CA LEU A 42 15.76 6.36 8.82
C LEU A 42 14.41 6.04 8.20
N LEU A 43 14.40 5.06 7.31
CA LEU A 43 13.23 4.48 6.68
C LEU A 43 13.23 2.97 6.90
N THR A 44 12.07 2.40 7.20
CA THR A 44 11.90 0.97 7.49
C THR A 44 10.77 0.39 6.67
N ARG A 45 10.84 -0.90 6.34
CA ARG A 45 9.65 -1.62 5.87
C ARG A 45 8.65 -1.76 7.01
N ALA A 46 7.37 -1.51 6.73
CA ALA A 46 6.32 -1.55 7.74
C ALA A 46 6.30 -2.90 8.49
N GLY A 47 6.31 -2.86 9.83
CA GLY A 47 6.30 -4.04 10.69
C GLY A 47 7.56 -4.93 10.65
N LYS A 48 8.62 -4.53 9.93
CA LYS A 48 9.85 -5.31 9.76
C LYS A 48 11.07 -4.52 10.28
N LEU A 49 12.18 -5.23 10.53
CA LEU A 49 13.45 -4.60 10.90
C LEU A 49 14.30 -4.16 9.70
N TRP A 50 13.92 -4.54 8.47
CA TRP A 50 14.64 -4.15 7.27
C TRP A 50 14.52 -2.64 7.06
N SER A 51 15.66 -1.99 6.82
CA SER A 51 15.79 -0.53 6.77
C SER A 51 16.85 -0.09 5.78
N ASN A 52 16.88 1.20 5.45
CA ASN A 52 17.79 1.77 4.46
C ASN A 52 19.22 2.06 4.97
N PHE A 53 19.68 1.36 6.01
CA PHE A 53 21.06 1.48 6.51
C PHE A 53 21.57 0.14 7.06
N TRP A 54 22.90 0.00 7.14
CA TRP A 54 23.53 -1.07 7.91
C TRP A 54 24.31 -0.48 9.07
N GLY A 55 24.22 -1.08 10.24
CA GLY A 55 24.98 -0.64 11.42
C GLY A 55 26.41 -1.17 11.48
N ALA A 56 26.71 -2.26 10.77
CA ALA A 56 28.03 -2.87 10.71
C ALA A 56 28.30 -3.49 9.33
N LEU A 57 29.56 -3.84 9.08
CA LEU A 57 29.99 -4.60 7.91
C LEU A 57 30.65 -5.90 8.33
N SER A 58 30.48 -6.95 7.53
CA SER A 58 31.31 -8.15 7.62
C SER A 58 32.77 -7.83 7.19
N PRO A 59 33.74 -8.71 7.46
CA PRO A 59 35.12 -8.54 6.97
C PRO A 59 35.22 -8.35 5.46
N ASP A 60 34.29 -8.96 4.71
CA ASP A 60 34.21 -8.86 3.25
C ASP A 60 33.50 -7.59 2.75
N GLY A 61 33.04 -6.73 3.67
CA GLY A 61 32.38 -5.46 3.37
C GLY A 61 30.89 -5.57 3.00
N PHE A 62 30.24 -6.69 3.34
CA PHE A 62 28.80 -6.91 3.18
C PHE A 62 28.04 -6.64 4.49
N TYR A 63 26.72 -6.84 4.47
CA TYR A 63 25.86 -6.61 5.63
C TYR A 63 26.32 -7.38 6.87
N ALA A 64 26.40 -6.68 8.00
CA ALA A 64 26.40 -7.26 9.32
C ALA A 64 25.47 -6.43 10.24
N ARG A 65 24.82 -7.09 11.19
CA ARG A 65 23.98 -6.42 12.18
C ARG A 65 24.86 -5.87 13.31
N SER A 66 24.76 -4.57 13.61
CA SER A 66 25.37 -3.99 14.81
C SER A 66 24.55 -4.31 16.07
N GLU A 67 25.20 -4.22 17.23
CA GLU A 67 24.58 -4.46 18.54
C GLU A 67 23.37 -3.53 18.78
N ASP A 68 23.45 -2.28 18.34
CA ASP A 68 22.45 -1.24 18.53
C ASP A 68 21.43 -1.13 17.37
N TYR A 69 21.55 -1.94 16.32
CA TYR A 69 20.72 -1.84 15.11
C TYR A 69 19.22 -1.86 15.43
N VAL A 70 18.78 -2.82 16.26
CA VAL A 70 17.37 -2.99 16.62
C VAL A 70 16.87 -1.80 17.42
N ASP A 71 17.68 -1.27 18.34
CA ASP A 71 17.33 -0.10 19.15
C ASP A 71 17.19 1.18 18.31
N ILE A 72 18.03 1.34 17.27
CA ILE A 72 17.95 2.45 16.32
C ILE A 72 16.69 2.33 15.45
N VAL A 73 16.46 1.14 14.86
CA VAL A 73 15.30 0.88 13.98
C VAL A 73 13.99 1.04 14.73
N GLN A 74 13.89 0.52 15.95
CA GLN A 74 12.71 0.62 16.80
C GLN A 74 12.62 1.97 17.54
N ARG A 75 13.58 2.89 17.31
CA ARG A 75 13.64 4.22 17.95
C ARG A 75 13.68 4.17 19.47
N LYS A 76 14.15 3.07 20.07
CA LYS A 76 14.48 3.00 21.50
C LYS A 76 15.66 3.91 21.84
N ARG A 77 16.56 4.09 20.87
CA ARG A 77 17.60 5.12 20.90
C ARG A 77 17.42 6.03 19.70
N THR A 78 17.29 7.34 19.94
CA THR A 78 17.13 8.34 18.88
C THR A 78 18.36 9.25 18.81
N GLY A 79 18.74 9.66 17.61
CA GLY A 79 19.97 10.40 17.39
C GLY A 79 20.32 10.63 15.93
N VAL A 80 21.57 11.04 15.74
CA VAL A 80 22.26 11.09 14.46
C VAL A 80 23.46 10.15 14.55
N TRP A 81 23.45 9.10 13.75
CA TRP A 81 24.33 7.94 13.85
C TRP A 81 25.31 7.95 12.69
N ASN A 82 26.60 7.76 12.96
CA ASN A 82 27.56 7.50 11.89
C ASN A 82 27.48 6.03 11.51
N VAL A 83 27.10 5.72 10.27
CA VAL A 83 26.84 4.36 9.81
C VAL A 83 27.68 4.00 8.59
N PRO A 84 28.08 2.73 8.42
CA PRO A 84 28.90 2.33 7.29
C PRO A 84 28.15 2.27 5.96
N TYR A 85 26.81 2.19 5.94
CA TYR A 85 26.04 2.03 4.71
C TYR A 85 24.70 2.76 4.81
N LEU A 86 24.31 3.41 3.71
CA LEU A 86 23.03 4.07 3.48
C LEU A 86 22.52 3.69 2.08
N ALA A 87 21.20 3.65 1.92
CA ALA A 87 20.52 3.39 0.65
C ALA A 87 19.20 4.18 0.56
N SER A 88 18.54 4.10 -0.60
CA SER A 88 17.16 4.54 -0.88
C SER A 88 16.87 6.05 -0.78
N ALA A 89 17.30 6.73 0.28
CA ALA A 89 17.10 8.17 0.45
C ALA A 89 18.28 8.80 1.17
N TYR A 90 18.98 9.75 0.54
CA TYR A 90 20.07 10.46 1.20
C TYR A 90 20.35 11.82 0.57
N LEU A 91 20.68 12.78 1.42
CA LEU A 91 21.09 14.13 1.08
C LEU A 91 22.62 14.24 1.11
N VAL A 92 23.20 14.78 0.05
CA VAL A 92 24.64 14.98 -0.10
C VAL A 92 24.92 16.45 -0.40
N GLN A 93 25.93 17.03 0.22
CA GLN A 93 26.41 18.36 -0.14
C GLN A 93 27.01 18.36 -1.55
N GLY A 94 26.57 19.27 -2.42
CA GLY A 94 27.10 19.39 -3.78
C GLY A 94 28.61 19.67 -3.81
N ALA A 95 29.11 20.42 -2.83
CA ALA A 95 30.55 20.66 -2.66
C ALA A 95 31.35 19.36 -2.46
N LEU A 96 30.78 18.36 -1.77
CA LEU A 96 31.43 17.05 -1.60
C LEU A 96 31.54 16.33 -2.95
N LEU A 97 30.46 16.34 -3.74
CA LEU A 97 30.39 15.72 -5.06
C LEU A 97 31.35 16.37 -6.08
N ARG A 98 31.51 17.70 -6.02
CA ARG A 98 32.42 18.47 -6.87
C ARG A 98 33.89 18.40 -6.42
N GLY A 99 34.14 18.13 -5.14
CA GLY A 99 35.47 18.08 -4.54
C GLY A 99 35.96 16.65 -4.32
N GLU A 100 35.76 16.15 -3.10
CA GLU A 100 36.33 14.88 -2.63
C GLU A 100 35.83 13.67 -3.44
N MET A 101 34.59 13.71 -3.95
CA MET A 101 33.95 12.62 -4.72
C MET A 101 33.92 12.84 -6.23
N ARG A 102 34.78 13.71 -6.79
CA ARG A 102 34.73 14.10 -8.21
C ARG A 102 35.04 12.96 -9.20
N LYS A 103 35.71 11.87 -8.79
CA LYS A 103 36.13 10.77 -9.70
C LYS A 103 34.94 10.07 -10.39
N PRO A 104 34.98 9.77 -11.70
CA PRO A 104 33.80 9.38 -12.50
C PRO A 104 32.98 8.22 -11.91
N ASP A 105 33.63 7.21 -11.34
CA ASP A 105 33.02 5.95 -10.86
C ASP A 105 32.51 6.03 -9.41
N VAL A 106 31.56 6.93 -9.13
CA VAL A 106 30.93 7.06 -7.80
C VAL A 106 29.93 5.94 -7.53
N PHE A 107 29.25 5.45 -8.58
CA PHE A 107 28.18 4.45 -8.51
C PHE A 107 28.44 3.23 -9.40
N VAL A 108 29.53 3.23 -10.17
CA VAL A 108 29.80 2.22 -11.19
C VAL A 108 31.04 1.43 -10.81
N ARG A 109 30.85 0.13 -10.54
CA ARG A 109 31.90 -0.88 -10.48
C ARG A 109 31.25 -2.19 -10.90
N ASP A 110 31.90 -2.94 -11.78
CA ASP A 110 31.35 -4.18 -12.33
C ASP A 110 30.84 -5.11 -11.20
N ASN A 111 29.59 -5.58 -11.35
CA ASN A 111 28.90 -6.51 -10.46
C ASN A 111 28.78 -6.09 -8.98
N THR A 112 28.81 -4.79 -8.66
CA THR A 112 28.55 -4.28 -7.29
C THR A 112 27.36 -3.33 -7.28
N ASP A 113 26.49 -3.45 -6.28
CA ASP A 113 25.37 -2.54 -6.04
C ASP A 113 25.83 -1.05 -5.97
N PRO A 114 25.15 -0.12 -6.68
CA PRO A 114 25.54 1.29 -6.72
C PRO A 114 25.65 1.97 -5.36
N ASP A 115 24.76 1.67 -4.42
CA ASP A 115 24.77 2.24 -3.07
C ASP A 115 25.94 1.67 -2.26
N MET A 116 26.27 0.38 -2.43
CA MET A 116 27.49 -0.20 -1.85
C MET A 116 28.75 0.48 -2.40
N VAL A 117 28.80 0.79 -3.70
CA VAL A 117 29.93 1.51 -4.32
C VAL A 117 30.03 2.91 -3.73
N PHE A 118 28.92 3.66 -3.71
CA PHE A 118 28.86 5.00 -3.14
C PHE A 118 29.34 5.04 -1.68
N CYS A 119 28.78 4.17 -0.84
CA CYS A 119 29.12 4.09 0.57
C CYS A 119 30.59 3.69 0.79
N ARG A 120 31.10 2.73 0.01
CA ARG A 120 32.51 2.33 0.07
C ARG A 120 33.42 3.49 -0.30
N ARG A 121 33.10 4.22 -1.37
CA ARG A 121 33.86 5.40 -1.79
C ARG A 121 33.90 6.44 -0.67
N ALA A 122 32.75 6.78 -0.08
CA ALA A 122 32.68 7.73 1.02
C ALA A 122 33.61 7.34 2.18
N ARG A 123 33.64 6.06 2.58
CA ARG A 123 34.52 5.55 3.64
C ARG A 123 36.02 5.56 3.28
N ASP A 124 36.36 5.36 2.01
CA ASP A 124 37.74 5.24 1.55
C ASP A 124 38.38 6.59 1.15
N LEU A 125 37.63 7.70 1.17
CA LEU A 125 38.15 9.03 0.83
C LEU A 125 39.30 9.43 1.74
N VAL A 126 40.45 9.78 1.17
CA VAL A 126 41.55 10.39 1.93
C VAL A 126 41.43 11.91 1.79
N PRO A 127 41.32 12.67 2.89
CA PRO A 127 41.29 14.13 2.82
C PRO A 127 42.54 14.67 2.13
N PRO A 128 42.44 15.74 1.31
CA PRO A 128 43.64 16.39 0.78
C PRO A 128 44.50 16.92 1.94
N PRO A 129 45.84 16.95 1.78
CA PRO A 129 46.71 17.52 2.81
C PRO A 129 46.36 18.99 3.05
N PRO A 130 46.48 19.48 4.30
CA PRO A 130 46.21 20.88 4.60
C PRO A 130 47.13 21.79 3.78
N PRO A 131 46.66 23.00 3.42
CA PRO A 131 47.50 23.96 2.70
C PRO A 131 48.75 24.29 3.52
N PRO A 132 49.91 24.56 2.87
CA PRO A 132 51.13 24.90 3.57
C PRO A 132 50.91 26.15 4.44
N PRO A 133 51.47 26.19 5.67
CA PRO A 133 51.25 27.30 6.59
C PRO A 133 51.73 28.61 5.96
N ARG A 134 50.82 29.58 5.85
CA ARG A 134 51.18 30.96 5.53
C ARG A 134 51.76 31.57 6.80
N HIS A 135 53.08 31.76 6.80
CA HIS A 135 53.93 32.33 7.84
C HIS A 135 54.33 31.40 9.00
N HIS A 136 55.59 31.59 9.43
CA HIS A 136 56.34 30.89 10.47
C HIS A 136 55.67 30.98 11.86
N ARG A 137 54.54 30.30 12.06
CA ARG A 137 54.07 29.93 13.39
C ARG A 137 54.19 28.42 13.52
N ARG A 138 54.98 27.98 14.50
CA ARG A 138 55.08 26.58 14.94
C ARG A 138 53.68 26.09 15.32
N THR A 139 53.02 25.39 14.39
CA THR A 139 51.82 24.61 14.68
C THR A 139 52.27 23.23 15.12
N PHE A 140 51.85 22.80 16.31
CA PHE A 140 52.05 21.44 16.78
C PHE A 140 51.35 20.45 15.82
N PRO A 141 51.99 19.33 15.45
CA PRO A 141 51.31 18.30 14.67
C PRO A 141 50.12 17.79 15.47
N SER A 142 48.93 17.77 14.85
CA SER A 142 47.80 17.02 15.40
C SER A 142 48.22 15.56 15.56
N THR A 143 48.13 15.03 16.78
CA THR A 143 48.48 13.64 17.12
C THR A 143 47.42 12.63 16.66
N HIS A 144 46.34 13.10 16.04
CA HIS A 144 45.33 12.23 15.44
C HIS A 144 45.60 12.08 13.95
N PRO A 145 45.80 10.85 13.44
CA PRO A 145 45.81 10.63 12.00
C PRO A 145 44.49 11.14 11.42
N PRO A 146 44.49 11.81 10.25
CA PRO A 146 43.26 12.27 9.62
C PRO A 146 42.33 11.07 9.48
N THR A 147 41.09 11.22 9.95
CA THR A 147 40.05 10.20 9.76
C THR A 147 39.97 9.91 8.27
N LYS A 148 40.26 8.66 7.88
CA LYS A 148 40.03 8.18 6.53
C LYS A 148 38.51 8.15 6.32
N GLY A 149 38.02 8.85 5.31
CA GLY A 149 36.64 8.83 4.86
C GLY A 149 35.82 10.06 5.24
N VAL A 150 34.66 10.14 4.59
CA VAL A 150 33.55 11.05 4.92
C VAL A 150 32.50 10.25 5.67
N PHE A 151 32.12 10.74 6.85
CA PHE A 151 31.05 10.12 7.63
C PHE A 151 29.71 10.20 6.91
N MET A 152 28.97 9.10 7.00
CA MET A 152 27.61 8.97 6.49
C MET A 152 26.68 8.91 7.68
N TYR A 153 25.77 9.88 7.76
CA TYR A 153 24.91 10.03 8.91
C TYR A 153 23.51 9.48 8.64
N LEU A 154 22.98 8.71 9.58
CA LEU A 154 21.58 8.34 9.63
C LEU A 154 20.90 9.12 10.75
N THR A 155 19.71 9.67 10.51
CA THR A 155 18.91 10.29 11.58
C THR A 155 17.59 9.58 11.79
N ASN A 156 17.28 9.29 13.04
CA ASN A 156 15.99 8.75 13.47
C ASN A 156 15.31 9.63 14.52
N HIS A 157 15.58 10.95 14.51
CA HIS A 157 14.91 11.91 15.40
C HIS A 157 13.42 12.07 15.09
N HIS A 158 13.03 11.95 13.82
CA HIS A 158 11.65 12.07 13.37
C HIS A 158 11.23 10.82 12.61
N GLU A 159 9.94 10.53 12.60
CA GLU A 159 9.37 9.63 11.62
C GLU A 159 9.37 10.36 10.27
N PHE A 160 10.03 9.75 9.28
CA PHE A 160 10.21 10.34 7.95
C PHE A 160 9.32 9.68 6.92
N GLY A 161 9.09 8.38 7.06
CA GLY A 161 8.45 7.56 6.05
C GLY A 161 8.72 6.09 6.25
N ARG A 162 8.51 5.33 5.18
CA ARG A 162 8.66 3.88 5.11
C ARG A 162 9.22 3.45 3.76
N LEU A 163 9.61 2.19 3.67
CA LEU A 163 10.05 1.54 2.43
C LEU A 163 8.99 0.55 1.98
N ILE A 164 8.65 0.55 0.69
CA ILE A 164 7.80 -0.47 0.08
C ILE A 164 8.64 -1.68 -0.34
N SER A 165 8.03 -2.86 -0.29
CA SER A 165 8.61 -4.11 -0.76
C SER A 165 8.38 -4.25 -2.27
N THR A 166 9.46 -4.43 -3.02
CA THR A 166 9.43 -4.66 -4.48
C THR A 166 9.86 -6.07 -4.89
N GLU A 167 10.22 -6.92 -3.93
CA GLU A 167 10.86 -8.23 -4.16
C GLU A 167 10.02 -9.19 -5.01
N ASN A 168 8.70 -9.19 -4.82
CA ASN A 168 7.76 -10.08 -5.51
C ASN A 168 6.67 -9.30 -6.26
N TYR A 169 6.97 -8.08 -6.71
CA TYR A 169 5.99 -7.23 -7.38
C TYR A 169 5.68 -7.78 -8.78
N ASN A 170 4.44 -8.24 -8.98
CA ASN A 170 3.98 -8.70 -10.28
C ASN A 170 3.54 -7.51 -11.15
N THR A 171 3.87 -7.54 -12.45
CA THR A 171 3.54 -6.48 -13.42
C THR A 171 2.58 -6.94 -14.53
N THR A 172 2.01 -8.15 -14.41
CA THR A 172 1.17 -8.76 -15.46
C THR A 172 -0.30 -8.35 -15.43
N HIS A 173 -0.78 -7.68 -14.38
CA HIS A 173 -2.16 -7.24 -14.24
C HIS A 173 -2.33 -5.80 -14.76
N LEU A 174 -3.55 -5.41 -15.12
CA LEU A 174 -3.86 -4.04 -15.52
C LEU A 174 -3.61 -3.07 -14.34
N HIS A 175 -4.02 -3.48 -13.14
CA HIS A 175 -3.80 -2.75 -11.89
C HIS A 175 -3.06 -3.61 -10.85
N ASN A 176 -1.76 -3.79 -11.08
CA ASN A 176 -0.86 -4.62 -10.24
C ASN A 176 -0.93 -4.35 -8.73
N ASP A 177 -1.16 -3.09 -8.34
CA ASP A 177 -1.26 -2.70 -6.94
C ASP A 177 -2.44 -3.36 -6.20
N LEU A 178 -3.50 -3.82 -6.90
CA LEU A 178 -4.60 -4.55 -6.27
C LEU A 178 -4.10 -5.78 -5.51
N TRP A 179 -3.06 -6.46 -6.01
CA TRP A 179 -2.48 -7.66 -5.41
C TRP A 179 -1.50 -7.38 -4.26
N GLN A 180 -1.30 -6.12 -3.86
CA GLN A 180 -0.29 -5.74 -2.87
C GLN A 180 -0.74 -5.78 -1.40
N ILE A 181 -1.95 -6.27 -1.11
CA ILE A 181 -2.52 -6.30 0.26
C ILE A 181 -1.65 -7.07 1.27
N PHE A 182 -0.84 -8.03 0.81
CA PHE A 182 0.05 -8.82 1.68
C PHE A 182 1.43 -8.18 1.86
N GLU A 183 2.03 -7.67 0.77
CA GLU A 183 3.41 -7.19 0.79
C GLU A 183 3.52 -5.74 1.30
N ASN A 184 2.58 -4.89 0.89
CA ASN A 184 2.59 -3.45 1.14
C ASN A 184 1.26 -3.01 1.76
N GLN A 185 0.83 -3.68 2.84
CA GLN A 185 -0.50 -3.54 3.43
C GLN A 185 -0.87 -2.09 3.80
N VAL A 186 0.06 -1.31 4.34
CA VAL A 186 -0.20 0.09 4.74
C VAL A 186 -0.51 0.95 3.52
N ASP A 187 0.33 0.87 2.49
CA ASP A 187 0.17 1.59 1.23
C ASP A 187 -1.07 1.12 0.46
N TRP A 188 -1.35 -0.18 0.48
CA TRP A 188 -2.56 -0.76 -0.08
C TRP A 188 -3.82 -0.22 0.61
N GLN A 189 -3.82 -0.15 1.94
CA GLN A 189 -4.93 0.41 2.71
C GLN A 189 -5.15 1.89 2.41
N GLU A 190 -4.09 2.70 2.41
CA GLU A 190 -4.16 4.13 2.11
C GLU A 190 -4.71 4.39 0.69
N LYS A 191 -4.44 3.49 -0.27
CA LYS A 191 -4.92 3.60 -1.65
C LYS A 191 -6.34 3.08 -1.85
N TYR A 192 -6.69 1.93 -1.26
CA TYR A 192 -7.87 1.16 -1.64
C TYR A 192 -8.99 1.09 -0.62
N ILE A 193 -8.71 1.35 0.66
CA ILE A 193 -9.74 1.39 1.70
C ILE A 193 -10.27 2.81 1.83
N HIS A 194 -11.58 2.92 2.06
CA HIS A 194 -12.22 4.22 2.21
C HIS A 194 -11.58 4.99 3.39
N PRO A 195 -11.25 6.30 3.25
CA PRO A 195 -10.55 7.05 4.29
C PRO A 195 -11.30 7.13 5.63
N ASN A 196 -12.64 7.08 5.59
CA ASN A 196 -13.48 7.05 6.80
C ASN A 196 -13.72 5.65 7.38
N TRP A 197 -13.15 4.58 6.82
CA TRP A 197 -13.40 3.21 7.31
C TRP A 197 -12.98 3.04 8.78
N THR A 198 -11.83 3.58 9.18
CA THR A 198 -11.37 3.51 10.58
C THR A 198 -12.31 4.24 11.54
N ASN A 199 -13.00 5.28 11.06
CA ASN A 199 -13.91 6.07 11.89
C ASN A 199 -15.17 5.29 12.27
N ILE A 200 -15.50 4.21 11.57
CA ILE A 200 -16.62 3.30 11.92
C ILE A 200 -16.48 2.79 13.36
N PHE A 201 -15.27 2.60 13.86
CA PHE A 201 -15.04 2.06 15.21
C PHE A 201 -15.19 3.10 16.32
N THR A 202 -15.08 4.39 15.99
CA THR A 202 -15.08 5.49 16.97
C THR A 202 -16.27 6.43 16.86
N ASP A 203 -16.94 6.47 15.71
CA ASP A 203 -18.06 7.33 15.41
C ASP A 203 -19.21 6.52 14.80
N ASP A 204 -20.23 6.28 15.61
CA ASP A 204 -21.40 5.49 15.22
C ASP A 204 -22.24 6.17 14.13
N SER A 205 -22.03 7.47 13.84
CA SER A 205 -22.76 8.19 12.78
C SER A 205 -22.31 7.83 11.36
N ILE A 206 -21.10 7.26 11.21
CA ILE A 206 -20.58 6.82 9.91
C ILE A 206 -21.40 5.66 9.35
N MET A 207 -21.86 4.78 10.24
CA MET A 207 -22.57 3.57 9.90
C MET A 207 -24.08 3.81 9.93
N LYS A 208 -24.76 3.32 8.89
CA LYS A 208 -26.22 3.45 8.75
C LYS A 208 -26.86 2.07 8.83
N GLN A 209 -28.15 2.06 9.19
CA GLN A 209 -28.98 0.86 9.15
C GLN A 209 -30.26 1.16 8.34
N PRO A 210 -30.18 1.18 7.00
CA PRO A 210 -31.31 1.58 6.15
C PRO A 210 -32.52 0.65 6.26
N CYS A 211 -32.32 -0.64 6.58
CA CYS A 211 -33.37 -1.61 6.83
C CYS A 211 -33.05 -2.40 8.11
N PRO A 212 -34.03 -3.04 8.79
CA PRO A 212 -33.76 -3.88 9.96
C PRO A 212 -32.66 -4.90 9.68
N ASP A 213 -31.63 -4.94 10.53
CA ASP A 213 -30.42 -5.79 10.40
C ASP A 213 -29.68 -5.74 9.05
N VAL A 214 -29.88 -4.65 8.29
CA VAL A 214 -29.09 -4.32 7.10
C VAL A 214 -28.25 -3.11 7.41
N PHE A 215 -26.95 -3.31 7.57
CA PHE A 215 -25.98 -2.26 7.87
C PHE A 215 -25.33 -1.73 6.60
N TRP A 216 -24.95 -0.46 6.60
CA TRP A 216 -24.42 0.23 5.44
C TRP A 216 -23.28 1.17 5.84
N PHE A 217 -22.09 0.93 5.33
CA PHE A 217 -20.88 1.65 5.75
C PHE A 217 -19.84 1.77 4.61
N PRO A 218 -18.96 2.78 4.66
CA PRO A 218 -17.89 2.94 3.67
C PRO A 218 -16.83 1.84 3.82
N ILE A 219 -16.36 1.26 2.71
CA ILE A 219 -15.34 0.20 2.71
C ILE A 219 -14.21 0.44 1.70
N PHE A 220 -14.53 0.86 0.49
CA PHE A 220 -13.56 1.05 -0.60
C PHE A 220 -13.42 2.51 -0.99
N SER A 221 -12.20 2.89 -1.40
CA SER A 221 -11.96 4.15 -2.10
C SER A 221 -12.53 4.09 -3.52
N ASP A 222 -12.71 5.25 -4.16
CA ASP A 222 -13.12 5.29 -5.57
C ASP A 222 -12.13 4.55 -6.47
N VAL A 223 -10.83 4.65 -6.17
CA VAL A 223 -9.75 3.98 -6.92
C VAL A 223 -9.89 2.46 -6.86
N MET A 224 -10.24 1.88 -5.69
CA MET A 224 -10.47 0.43 -5.57
C MET A 224 -11.63 0.01 -6.44
N CYS A 225 -12.74 0.75 -6.38
CA CYS A 225 -13.92 0.47 -7.17
C CYS A 225 -13.64 0.52 -8.68
N ASP A 226 -12.94 1.56 -9.14
CA ASP A 226 -12.60 1.73 -10.56
C ASP A 226 -11.64 0.63 -11.02
N HIS A 227 -10.55 0.40 -10.31
CA HIS A 227 -9.57 -0.64 -10.67
C HIS A 227 -10.19 -2.06 -10.67
N LEU A 228 -11.11 -2.36 -9.75
CA LEU A 228 -11.83 -3.63 -9.76
C LEU A 228 -12.69 -3.78 -11.02
N VAL A 229 -13.48 -2.75 -11.37
CA VAL A 229 -14.32 -2.79 -12.56
C VAL A 229 -13.47 -2.89 -13.84
N GLU A 230 -12.39 -2.13 -13.91
CA GLU A 230 -11.44 -2.13 -15.03
C GLU A 230 -10.77 -3.51 -15.20
N GLU A 231 -10.33 -4.17 -14.12
CA GLU A 231 -9.81 -5.56 -14.19
C GLU A 231 -10.86 -6.55 -14.69
N MET A 232 -12.10 -6.47 -14.19
CA MET A 232 -13.16 -7.41 -14.60
C MET A 232 -13.53 -7.23 -16.07
N GLU A 233 -13.64 -5.99 -16.54
CA GLU A 233 -13.88 -5.71 -17.97
C GLU A 233 -12.66 -6.03 -18.84
N HIS A 234 -11.43 -5.90 -18.32
CA HIS A 234 -10.22 -6.34 -19.01
C HIS A 234 -10.17 -7.86 -19.20
N TYR A 235 -10.58 -8.62 -18.17
CA TYR A 235 -10.74 -10.07 -18.27
C TYR A 235 -11.85 -10.44 -19.27
N GLY A 236 -12.99 -9.75 -19.22
CA GLY A 236 -14.04 -9.76 -20.24
C GLY A 236 -14.87 -11.04 -20.37
N GLN A 237 -14.50 -12.14 -19.70
CA GLN A 237 -15.24 -13.40 -19.74
C GLN A 237 -16.34 -13.43 -18.69
N TRP A 238 -17.36 -12.60 -18.87
CA TRP A 238 -18.57 -12.58 -18.02
C TRP A 238 -19.40 -13.87 -18.18
N SER A 239 -20.11 -14.28 -17.13
CA SER A 239 -21.03 -15.43 -17.20
C SER A 239 -22.18 -15.18 -18.18
N GLY A 240 -22.85 -16.26 -18.59
CA GLY A 240 -24.07 -16.17 -19.40
C GLY A 240 -25.36 -15.91 -18.60
N GLY A 241 -25.29 -15.75 -17.27
CA GLY A 241 -26.47 -15.62 -16.41
C GLY A 241 -27.36 -16.88 -16.36
N SER A 242 -26.78 -18.05 -16.68
CA SER A 242 -27.46 -19.36 -16.72
C SER A 242 -27.20 -20.13 -15.43
N ASN A 243 -28.17 -20.95 -15.01
CA ASN A 243 -28.01 -21.83 -13.85
C ASN A 243 -26.87 -22.83 -13.99
N LYS A 244 -26.41 -23.15 -15.21
CA LYS A 244 -25.23 -24.00 -15.42
C LYS A 244 -24.05 -23.12 -15.79
N ASP A 245 -22.99 -23.23 -15.01
CA ASP A 245 -21.72 -22.52 -15.23
C ASP A 245 -20.55 -23.42 -14.86
N GLU A 246 -19.83 -23.93 -15.85
CA GLU A 246 -18.70 -24.85 -15.66
C GLU A 246 -17.46 -24.18 -15.06
N ARG A 247 -17.44 -22.85 -14.99
CA ARG A 247 -16.30 -22.06 -14.47
C ARG A 247 -16.28 -22.05 -12.94
N ILE A 248 -17.37 -22.44 -12.30
CA ILE A 248 -17.50 -22.51 -10.85
C ILE A 248 -17.53 -23.95 -10.33
N SER A 249 -17.09 -24.14 -9.09
CA SER A 249 -17.10 -25.46 -8.44
C SER A 249 -18.53 -25.98 -8.30
N GLY A 250 -18.80 -27.17 -8.86
CA GLY A 250 -20.12 -27.80 -8.86
C GLY A 250 -20.99 -27.51 -10.08
N GLY A 251 -20.60 -26.57 -10.95
CA GLY A 251 -21.23 -26.40 -12.26
C GLY A 251 -22.64 -25.79 -12.26
N TYR A 252 -23.16 -25.36 -11.11
CA TYR A 252 -24.56 -24.96 -10.96
C TYR A 252 -24.78 -23.80 -9.98
N GLU A 253 -25.44 -22.74 -10.45
CA GLU A 253 -25.89 -21.60 -9.64
C GLU A 253 -27.41 -21.65 -9.47
N ASN A 254 -27.88 -21.62 -8.22
CA ASN A 254 -29.33 -21.62 -7.93
C ASN A 254 -30.01 -20.34 -8.42
N VAL A 255 -29.28 -19.22 -8.36
CA VAL A 255 -29.76 -17.88 -8.66
C VAL A 255 -28.67 -17.19 -9.49
N PRO A 256 -28.65 -17.44 -10.81
CA PRO A 256 -27.50 -17.07 -11.63
C PRO A 256 -27.47 -15.55 -11.87
N THR A 257 -26.24 -15.03 -11.93
CA THR A 257 -25.94 -13.64 -12.28
C THR A 257 -24.93 -13.57 -13.41
N ILE A 258 -24.93 -12.49 -14.20
CA ILE A 258 -23.83 -12.17 -15.11
C ILE A 258 -22.66 -11.65 -14.29
N ASP A 259 -21.67 -12.50 -14.08
CA ASP A 259 -20.60 -12.26 -13.12
C ASP A 259 -19.24 -12.83 -13.52
N ILE A 260 -18.24 -12.40 -12.77
CA ILE A 260 -16.88 -12.93 -12.76
C ILE A 260 -16.49 -13.20 -11.30
N HIS A 261 -16.07 -14.43 -11.01
CA HIS A 261 -15.59 -14.84 -9.70
C HIS A 261 -14.12 -14.44 -9.50
N MET A 262 -13.76 -14.11 -8.26
CA MET A 262 -12.38 -13.71 -7.91
C MET A 262 -11.35 -14.81 -8.22
N THR A 263 -11.76 -16.07 -8.22
CA THR A 263 -10.92 -17.22 -8.62
C THR A 263 -10.52 -17.16 -10.10
N GLN A 264 -11.41 -16.68 -10.97
CA GLN A 264 -11.17 -16.61 -12.42
C GLN A 264 -10.11 -15.57 -12.79
N VAL A 265 -10.00 -14.51 -11.99
CA VAL A 265 -8.98 -13.46 -12.14
C VAL A 265 -7.82 -13.61 -11.17
N ASN A 266 -7.71 -14.75 -10.48
CA ASN A 266 -6.62 -15.04 -9.54
C ASN A 266 -6.49 -14.00 -8.40
N PHE A 267 -7.63 -13.49 -7.91
CA PHE A 267 -7.73 -12.47 -6.86
C PHE A 267 -8.40 -12.98 -5.56
N GLU A 268 -8.77 -14.27 -5.50
CA GLU A 268 -9.46 -14.86 -4.35
C GLU A 268 -8.66 -14.71 -3.05
N ARG A 269 -7.34 -14.94 -3.08
CA ARG A 269 -6.49 -14.90 -1.89
C ARG A 269 -6.45 -13.50 -1.28
N GLU A 270 -6.29 -12.49 -2.12
CA GLU A 270 -6.26 -11.07 -1.78
C GLU A 270 -7.64 -10.63 -1.28
N TRP A 271 -8.71 -11.07 -1.94
CA TRP A 271 -10.08 -10.79 -1.51
C TRP A 271 -10.40 -11.38 -0.13
N LEU A 272 -10.00 -12.64 0.13
CA LEU A 272 -10.18 -13.27 1.44
C LEU A 272 -9.38 -12.56 2.55
N LYS A 273 -8.20 -12.00 2.23
CA LYS A 273 -7.46 -11.15 3.17
C LYS A 273 -8.22 -9.86 3.45
N PHE A 274 -8.82 -9.24 2.42
CA PHE A 274 -9.68 -8.08 2.57
C PHE A 274 -10.88 -8.38 3.50
N LEU A 275 -11.59 -9.50 3.30
CA LEU A 275 -12.72 -9.88 4.16
C LEU A 275 -12.29 -10.03 5.62
N ARG A 276 -11.14 -10.68 5.86
CA ARG A 276 -10.62 -10.91 7.21
C ARG A 276 -10.19 -9.62 7.90
N ASP A 277 -9.49 -8.74 7.20
CA ASP A 277 -8.91 -7.54 7.79
C ASP A 277 -9.91 -6.39 7.93
N TYR A 278 -10.85 -6.25 6.99
CA TYR A 278 -11.69 -5.05 6.87
C TYR A 278 -13.18 -5.28 7.07
N ILE A 279 -13.69 -6.49 6.81
CA ILE A 279 -15.10 -6.83 7.02
C ILE A 279 -15.30 -7.47 8.39
N ALA A 280 -14.52 -8.50 8.74
CA ALA A 280 -14.69 -9.24 9.98
C ALA A 280 -14.68 -8.36 11.25
N PRO A 281 -13.80 -7.34 11.39
CA PRO A 281 -13.83 -6.47 12.56
C PRO A 281 -15.11 -5.63 12.65
N VAL A 282 -15.63 -5.15 11.51
CA VAL A 282 -16.89 -4.40 11.47
C VAL A 282 -18.07 -5.32 11.80
N THR A 283 -18.11 -6.54 11.25
CA THR A 283 -19.15 -7.53 11.58
C THR A 283 -19.13 -7.90 13.07
N THR A 284 -17.95 -8.05 13.67
CA THR A 284 -17.80 -8.34 15.11
C THR A 284 -18.33 -7.18 15.98
N LYS A 285 -18.09 -5.93 15.54
CA LYS A 285 -18.67 -4.74 16.20
C LYS A 285 -20.21 -4.74 16.09
N LEU A 286 -20.74 -5.09 14.92
CA LEU A 286 -22.17 -5.04 14.62
C LEU A 286 -22.98 -6.12 15.33
N PHE A 287 -22.50 -7.35 15.31
CA PHE A 287 -23.19 -8.51 15.87
C PHE A 287 -22.45 -9.01 17.09
N ALA A 288 -22.69 -8.33 18.23
CA ALA A 288 -22.10 -8.71 19.50
C ALA A 288 -22.35 -10.21 19.81
N GLY A 289 -21.26 -10.96 20.02
CA GLY A 289 -21.30 -12.40 20.26
C GLY A 289 -21.08 -13.27 19.03
N TYR A 290 -21.03 -12.69 17.82
CA TYR A 290 -20.63 -13.38 16.61
C TYR A 290 -19.16 -13.06 16.26
N TYR A 291 -18.39 -14.10 15.97
CA TYR A 291 -16.97 -14.01 15.60
C TYR A 291 -16.79 -14.60 14.19
N PRO A 292 -16.77 -13.74 13.14
CA PRO A 292 -16.68 -14.21 11.77
C PRO A 292 -15.37 -14.94 11.51
N LYS A 293 -15.43 -16.06 10.79
CA LYS A 293 -14.23 -16.70 10.23
C LYS A 293 -13.73 -15.96 9.00
N ALA A 294 -14.61 -15.15 8.38
CA ALA A 294 -14.35 -14.41 7.16
C ALA A 294 -13.93 -15.33 6.01
N TYR A 295 -14.52 -16.52 5.97
CA TYR A 295 -14.33 -17.48 4.91
C TYR A 295 -15.47 -17.36 3.90
N ALA A 296 -15.15 -17.26 2.62
CA ALA A 296 -16.14 -17.16 1.56
C ALA A 296 -15.66 -17.92 0.33
N VAL A 297 -16.47 -18.85 -0.17
CA VAL A 297 -16.20 -19.57 -1.43
C VAL A 297 -16.74 -18.77 -2.62
N MET A 298 -17.86 -18.09 -2.43
CA MET A 298 -18.53 -17.32 -3.49
C MET A 298 -18.16 -15.84 -3.32
N ASN A 299 -17.19 -15.39 -4.12
CA ASN A 299 -16.73 -14.01 -4.19
C ASN A 299 -16.72 -13.59 -5.66
N PHE A 300 -17.54 -12.62 -6.03
CA PHE A 300 -17.74 -12.31 -7.44
C PHE A 300 -18.20 -10.87 -7.64
N ILE A 301 -17.93 -10.33 -8.82
CA ILE A 301 -18.45 -9.04 -9.27
C ILE A 301 -19.58 -9.32 -10.26
N VAL A 302 -20.74 -8.73 -10.00
CA VAL A 302 -21.93 -8.82 -10.86
C VAL A 302 -22.04 -7.56 -11.70
N ARG A 303 -22.46 -7.74 -12.95
CA ARG A 303 -22.83 -6.68 -13.87
C ARG A 303 -24.31 -6.74 -14.22
N TYR A 304 -25.03 -5.65 -13.98
CA TYR A 304 -26.41 -5.49 -14.43
C TYR A 304 -26.51 -4.47 -15.55
N ARG A 305 -27.22 -4.84 -16.62
CA ARG A 305 -27.55 -3.95 -17.75
C ARG A 305 -28.99 -4.18 -18.22
N PRO A 306 -29.67 -3.14 -18.75
CA PRO A 306 -31.02 -3.27 -19.32
C PRO A 306 -31.15 -4.30 -20.45
N ASP A 307 -30.10 -4.45 -21.26
CA ASP A 307 -30.03 -5.30 -22.45
C ASP A 307 -29.47 -6.71 -22.20
N GLU A 308 -28.98 -6.98 -20.97
CA GLU A 308 -28.48 -8.28 -20.55
C GLU A 308 -29.37 -8.83 -19.41
N GLN A 309 -28.83 -8.89 -18.18
CA GLN A 309 -29.57 -9.20 -16.97
C GLN A 309 -29.76 -7.91 -16.15
N PRO A 310 -30.97 -7.33 -16.10
CA PRO A 310 -31.18 -6.05 -15.40
C PRO A 310 -31.49 -6.19 -13.92
N SER A 311 -31.96 -7.36 -13.48
CA SER A 311 -32.51 -7.59 -12.13
C SER A 311 -32.17 -8.98 -11.62
N LEU A 312 -32.36 -9.20 -10.32
CA LEU A 312 -32.21 -10.52 -9.71
C LEU A 312 -33.47 -10.88 -8.92
N ARG A 313 -34.04 -12.05 -9.22
CA ARG A 313 -35.27 -12.54 -8.59
C ARG A 313 -35.13 -12.71 -7.07
N PRO A 314 -36.24 -12.69 -6.32
CA PRO A 314 -36.23 -12.96 -4.89
C PRO A 314 -35.51 -14.26 -4.48
N HIS A 315 -34.57 -14.18 -3.54
CA HIS A 315 -33.79 -15.32 -3.05
C HIS A 315 -33.24 -15.14 -1.63
N HIS A 316 -32.64 -16.22 -1.11
CA HIS A 316 -31.73 -16.21 0.03
C HIS A 316 -30.32 -16.53 -0.46
N ASP A 317 -29.34 -16.00 0.26
CA ASP A 317 -27.94 -16.31 0.01
C ASP A 317 -27.53 -17.57 0.78
N SER A 318 -26.59 -18.32 0.23
CA SER A 318 -25.97 -19.42 0.94
C SER A 318 -24.81 -18.90 1.81
N SER A 319 -25.13 -18.05 2.78
CA SER A 319 -24.18 -17.44 3.73
C SER A 319 -24.78 -17.30 5.12
N THR A 320 -23.91 -17.17 6.14
CA THR A 320 -24.35 -16.61 7.43
C THR A 320 -24.70 -15.13 7.23
N PHE A 321 -23.80 -14.38 6.60
CA PHE A 321 -24.02 -13.00 6.21
C PHE A 321 -23.41 -12.70 4.84
N THR A 322 -23.99 -11.74 4.14
CA THR A 322 -23.57 -11.28 2.82
C THR A 322 -23.08 -9.85 2.91
N ILE A 323 -22.03 -9.53 2.15
CA ILE A 323 -21.70 -8.15 1.80
C ILE A 323 -22.06 -7.87 0.34
N ASN A 324 -22.46 -6.65 0.07
CA ASN A 324 -22.80 -6.15 -1.27
C ASN A 324 -22.23 -4.73 -1.41
N VAL A 325 -21.10 -4.61 -2.10
CA VAL A 325 -20.37 -3.36 -2.29
C VAL A 325 -20.75 -2.72 -3.61
N ALA A 326 -21.15 -1.46 -3.61
CA ALA A 326 -21.39 -0.72 -4.85
C ALA A 326 -20.07 -0.22 -5.45
N LEU A 327 -19.84 -0.51 -6.74
CA LEU A 327 -18.58 -0.19 -7.42
C LEU A 327 -18.68 1.01 -8.36
N ASN A 328 -19.88 1.52 -8.65
CA ASN A 328 -20.07 2.71 -9.46
C ASN A 328 -21.28 3.54 -9.02
N HIS A 329 -21.47 4.71 -9.62
CA HIS A 329 -22.39 5.74 -9.13
C HIS A 329 -23.81 5.58 -9.67
N ALA A 330 -24.77 5.45 -8.75
CA ALA A 330 -26.19 5.59 -9.07
C ALA A 330 -26.48 7.02 -9.57
N GLY A 331 -27.27 7.12 -10.65
CA GLY A 331 -27.65 8.39 -11.27
C GLY A 331 -26.64 8.96 -12.28
N ILE A 332 -25.39 8.48 -12.28
CA ILE A 332 -24.34 8.86 -13.24
C ILE A 332 -24.06 7.69 -14.18
N ASP A 333 -23.63 6.55 -13.62
CA ASP A 333 -23.18 5.39 -14.40
C ASP A 333 -24.34 4.43 -14.72
N PHE A 334 -25.39 4.44 -13.89
CA PHE A 334 -26.62 3.68 -14.10
C PHE A 334 -27.86 4.36 -13.51
N GLN A 335 -29.03 3.93 -13.98
CA GLN A 335 -30.35 4.34 -13.48
C GLN A 335 -31.12 3.14 -12.94
N GLY A 336 -32.02 3.37 -11.97
CA GLY A 336 -32.72 2.29 -11.27
C GLY A 336 -31.79 1.48 -10.37
N GLY A 337 -32.08 0.19 -10.20
CA GLY A 337 -31.28 -0.70 -9.38
C GLY A 337 -31.53 -0.57 -7.88
N GLY A 338 -30.61 -1.13 -7.10
CA GLY A 338 -30.71 -1.27 -5.66
C GLY A 338 -31.02 -2.69 -5.20
N SER A 339 -31.37 -2.81 -3.92
CA SER A 339 -31.74 -4.08 -3.27
C SER A 339 -33.00 -3.88 -2.46
N ARG A 340 -33.94 -4.81 -2.53
CA ARG A 340 -35.17 -4.79 -1.73
C ARG A 340 -35.25 -6.01 -0.83
N PHE A 341 -35.41 -5.78 0.47
CA PHE A 341 -35.61 -6.80 1.49
C PHE A 341 -37.10 -6.99 1.73
N ILE A 342 -37.65 -8.06 1.16
CA ILE A 342 -39.09 -8.25 0.93
C ILE A 342 -39.85 -8.37 2.26
N ARG A 343 -39.32 -9.14 3.21
CA ARG A 343 -39.93 -9.34 4.53
C ARG A 343 -40.13 -8.03 5.30
N TYR A 344 -39.31 -7.02 5.02
CA TYR A 344 -39.36 -5.73 5.70
C TYR A 344 -40.01 -4.63 4.84
N ASN A 345 -40.41 -4.94 3.61
CA ASN A 345 -40.82 -3.97 2.59
C ASN A 345 -39.89 -2.75 2.52
N CYS A 346 -38.58 -3.00 2.64
CA CYS A 346 -37.55 -1.97 2.72
C CYS A 346 -36.60 -2.08 1.54
N SER A 347 -36.24 -0.94 0.94
CA SER A 347 -35.38 -0.91 -0.25
C SER A 347 -34.24 0.08 -0.07
N VAL A 348 -33.07 -0.28 -0.60
CA VAL A 348 -31.90 0.59 -0.76
C VAL A 348 -31.74 0.86 -2.25
N THR A 349 -32.23 2.00 -2.72
CA THR A 349 -32.32 2.35 -4.16
C THR A 349 -31.24 3.30 -4.66
N SER A 350 -30.52 3.96 -3.74
CA SER A 350 -29.43 4.89 -4.06
C SER A 350 -28.12 4.43 -3.42
N PRO A 351 -27.55 3.29 -3.86
CA PRO A 351 -26.28 2.81 -3.33
C PRO A 351 -25.16 3.83 -3.61
N ILE A 352 -24.23 3.96 -2.67
CA ILE A 352 -23.12 4.91 -2.71
C ILE A 352 -21.87 4.13 -3.11
N LYS A 353 -21.15 4.58 -4.13
CA LYS A 353 -19.90 3.97 -4.57
C LYS A 353 -18.94 3.81 -3.39
N GLY A 354 -18.29 2.65 -3.30
CA GLY A 354 -17.37 2.32 -2.21
C GLY A 354 -18.03 1.99 -0.87
N TRP A 355 -19.36 2.04 -0.76
CA TRP A 355 -20.07 1.60 0.44
C TRP A 355 -20.59 0.16 0.28
N THR A 356 -20.60 -0.58 1.39
CA THR A 356 -21.10 -1.95 1.44
C THR A 356 -22.34 -2.06 2.28
N LEU A 357 -23.34 -2.76 1.75
CA LEU A 357 -24.39 -3.35 2.56
C LEU A 357 -23.85 -4.61 3.24
N LEU A 358 -24.32 -4.88 4.45
CA LEU A 358 -24.05 -6.10 5.19
C LEU A 358 -25.35 -6.57 5.83
N HIS A 359 -25.78 -7.80 5.54
CA HIS A 359 -27.01 -8.37 6.07
C HIS A 359 -26.90 -9.89 6.25
N PRO A 360 -27.71 -10.52 7.11
CA PRO A 360 -27.84 -11.98 7.16
C PRO A 360 -28.20 -12.57 5.80
N GLY A 361 -27.64 -13.73 5.43
CA GLY A 361 -27.87 -14.37 4.13
C GLY A 361 -29.08 -15.30 4.11
N ARG A 362 -29.30 -16.03 5.21
CA ARG A 362 -30.34 -17.05 5.35
C ARG A 362 -31.51 -16.59 6.22
N LEU A 363 -32.64 -17.29 6.05
CA LEU A 363 -33.86 -17.23 6.86
C LEU A 363 -34.62 -15.89 6.84
N THR A 364 -33.98 -14.78 7.23
CA THR A 364 -34.69 -13.54 7.55
C THR A 364 -34.64 -12.48 6.46
N HIS A 365 -33.66 -12.50 5.58
CA HIS A 365 -33.43 -11.45 4.58
C HIS A 365 -33.68 -11.96 3.16
N TYR A 366 -34.90 -12.46 2.91
CA TYR A 366 -35.35 -12.78 1.56
C TYR A 366 -35.41 -11.49 0.74
N HIS A 367 -34.60 -11.40 -0.30
CA HIS A 367 -34.33 -10.13 -0.99
C HIS A 367 -34.25 -10.28 -2.50
N GLU A 368 -34.40 -9.17 -3.21
CA GLU A 368 -34.33 -9.09 -4.68
C GLU A 368 -33.43 -7.94 -5.13
N GLY A 369 -32.81 -8.11 -6.30
CA GLY A 369 -32.07 -7.05 -7.00
C GLY A 369 -33.02 -6.27 -7.90
N LEU A 370 -33.26 -5.00 -7.56
CA LEU A 370 -34.18 -4.16 -8.33
C LEU A 370 -33.65 -3.91 -9.75
N PRO A 371 -34.52 -3.73 -10.76
CA PRO A 371 -34.10 -3.58 -12.14
C PRO A 371 -33.24 -2.34 -12.39
N THR A 372 -32.08 -2.53 -13.02
CA THR A 372 -31.28 -1.47 -13.63
C THR A 372 -31.93 -1.08 -14.95
N THR A 373 -32.33 0.18 -15.10
CA THR A 373 -33.15 0.67 -16.23
C THR A 373 -32.36 1.48 -17.25
N GLY A 374 -31.12 1.85 -16.93
CA GLY A 374 -30.20 2.54 -17.84
C GLY A 374 -28.75 2.39 -17.38
N GLY A 375 -27.81 2.48 -18.32
CA GLY A 375 -26.38 2.36 -18.03
C GLY A 375 -25.96 0.96 -17.58
N THR A 376 -24.88 0.86 -16.81
CA THR A 376 -24.36 -0.41 -16.30
C THR A 376 -24.09 -0.31 -14.80
N ARG A 377 -24.61 -1.24 -14.00
CA ARG A 377 -24.39 -1.28 -12.55
C ARG A 377 -23.42 -2.41 -12.20
N TYR A 378 -22.38 -2.10 -11.43
CA TYR A 378 -21.43 -3.08 -10.90
C TYR A 378 -21.53 -3.17 -9.38
N ILE A 379 -21.54 -4.41 -8.86
CA ILE A 379 -21.48 -4.68 -7.42
C ILE A 379 -20.53 -5.85 -7.14
N ALA A 380 -19.78 -5.77 -6.03
CA ALA A 380 -19.02 -6.92 -5.51
C ALA A 380 -19.81 -7.61 -4.40
N ILE A 381 -19.93 -8.92 -4.48
CA ILE A 381 -20.70 -9.74 -3.54
C ILE A 381 -19.79 -10.81 -2.93
N SER A 382 -19.94 -11.03 -1.63
CA SER A 382 -19.40 -12.21 -0.95
C SER A 382 -20.42 -12.87 -0.05
N PHE A 383 -20.53 -14.19 -0.18
CA PHE A 383 -21.30 -15.04 0.73
C PHE A 383 -20.36 -15.58 1.81
N ILE A 384 -20.44 -15.00 3.01
CA ILE A 384 -19.46 -15.20 4.08
C ILE A 384 -20.00 -16.17 5.13
N ASP A 385 -19.12 -17.06 5.58
CA ASP A 385 -19.34 -18.11 6.56
C ASP A 385 -20.59 -18.97 6.20
N PRO A 386 -20.59 -19.65 5.03
CA PRO A 386 -21.73 -20.42 4.50
C PRO A 386 -22.16 -21.65 5.30
#